data_AF-A0A2K3DJ89-F1
#
_entry.id   AF-A0A2K3DJ89-F1
#
_cell.length_a   1.000
_cell.length_b   1.000
_cell.length_c   1.000
_cell.angle_alpha   90.00
_cell.angle_beta   90.00
_cell.angle_gamma   90.00
#
_symmetry.space_group_name_H-M   'P 1'
#
loop_
_entity.id
_entity.type
_entity.pdbx_description
1 polymer ?
#
loop_
_entity_poly.entity_id
_entity_poly.type
_entity_poly.pdbx_seq_one_letter_code
_entity_poly.pdbx_strand_id
1 'polypeptide(L)' 'MDTTQLCKEAQQQLPGDPNIAAFKKCAATKPIPQDCCAKLAPFAKYLPCLKTPEYRSAVEAFLSGTTSIDEVRTTCLV' A
#
# COMPACT_ATOMS: atom_id res chain seq x y z
N MET A 1 20.03 -6.62 -2.82
CA MET A 1 19.32 -5.94 -1.73
C MET A 1 18.41 -6.98 -1.08
N ASP A 2 18.63 -7.28 0.19
CA ASP A 2 17.77 -8.19 0.95
C ASP A 2 16.35 -7.64 0.97
N THR A 3 15.43 -8.30 0.26
CA THR A 3 14.02 -7.93 0.19
C THR A 3 13.45 -7.72 1.59
N THR A 4 13.91 -8.51 2.57
CA THR A 4 13.57 -8.41 3.99
C THR A 4 13.78 -7.02 4.59
N GLN A 5 14.89 -6.35 4.30
CA GLN A 5 15.18 -5.02 4.86
C GLN A 5 14.28 -3.95 4.25
N LEU A 6 14.08 -4.03 2.93
CA LEU A 6 13.18 -3.14 2.21
C LEU A 6 11.73 -3.24 2.74
N CYS A 7 11.29 -4.45 3.05
CA CYS A 7 9.94 -4.70 3.57
C CYS A 7 9.77 -4.22 5.01
N LYS A 8 10.79 -4.40 5.86
CA LYS A 8 10.78 -3.85 7.24
C LYS A 8 10.76 -2.34 7.24
N GLU A 9 11.57 -1.71 6.38
CA GLU A 9 11.62 -0.26 6.25
C GLU A 9 10.26 0.28 5.78
N ALA A 10 9.65 -0.38 4.79
CA ALA A 10 8.30 -0.04 4.34
C ALA A 10 7.27 -0.20 5.45
N GLN A 11 7.31 -1.28 6.24
CA GLN A 11 6.42 -1.48 7.38
C GLN A 11 6.53 -0.38 8.44
N GLN A 12 7.72 0.18 8.64
CA GLN A 12 7.94 1.29 9.58
C GLN A 12 7.59 2.66 8.99
N GLN A 13 7.85 2.87 7.70
CA GLN A 13 7.59 4.15 7.04
C GLN A 13 6.12 4.33 6.66
N LEU A 14 5.41 3.26 6.28
CA LEU A 14 4.01 3.32 5.86
C LEU A 14 3.12 4.09 6.85
N PRO A 15 3.04 3.75 8.15
CA PRO A 15 2.13 4.44 9.07
C PRO A 15 2.44 5.94 9.22
N GLY A 16 3.71 6.33 9.00
CA GLY A 16 4.17 7.71 9.11
C GLY A 16 4.21 8.48 7.79
N ASP A 17 3.99 7.83 6.65
CA ASP A 17 4.13 8.46 5.34
C ASP A 17 2.82 9.18 4.94
N PRO A 18 2.88 10.49 4.67
CA PRO A 18 1.69 11.26 4.31
C PRO A 18 1.04 10.81 2.99
N ASN A 19 1.80 10.21 2.07
CA ASN A 19 1.29 9.74 0.79
C ASN A 19 0.40 8.49 0.96
N ILE A 20 0.77 7.56 1.86
CA ILE A 20 -0.06 6.38 2.10
C ILE A 20 -1.32 6.74 2.91
N ALA A 21 -1.21 7.70 3.82
CA ALA A 21 -2.37 8.25 4.53
C ALA A 21 -3.33 8.98 3.56
N ALA A 22 -2.78 9.74 2.61
CA ALA A 22 -3.55 10.36 1.54
C ALA A 22 -4.19 9.30 0.64
N PHE A 23 -3.45 8.25 0.27
CA PHE A 23 -3.99 7.11 -0.47
C PHE A 23 -5.16 6.47 0.27
N LYS A 24 -5.01 6.13 1.55
CA LYS A 24 -6.09 5.53 2.35
C LYS A 24 -7.35 6.41 2.35
N LYS A 25 -7.21 7.71 2.59
CA LYS A 25 -8.36 8.63 2.53
C LYS A 25 -9.00 8.68 1.15
N CYS A 26 -8.18 8.70 0.10
CA CYS A 26 -8.62 8.78 -1.29
C CYS A 26 -9.32 7.48 -1.74
N ALA A 27 -8.78 6.33 -1.35
CA ALA A 27 -9.31 4.99 -1.63
C ALA A 27 -10.54 4.64 -0.78
N ALA A 28 -10.94 5.48 0.18
CA ALA A 28 -12.22 5.35 0.88
C ALA A 28 -13.41 5.56 -0.08
N THR A 29 -13.19 6.31 -1.17
CA THR A 29 -14.19 6.52 -2.21
C THR A 29 -14.11 5.39 -3.23
N LYS A 30 -15.25 4.73 -3.49
CA LYS A 30 -15.34 3.65 -4.49
C LYS A 30 -16.05 4.12 -5.77
N PRO A 31 -15.61 3.67 -6.96
CA PRO A 31 -14.39 2.89 -7.21
C PRO A 31 -13.13 3.72 -6.93
N ILE A 32 -12.01 3.06 -6.57
CA ILE A 32 -10.75 3.75 -6.25
C ILE A 32 -10.32 4.59 -7.46
N PRO A 33 -10.26 5.93 -7.35
CA PRO A 33 -9.81 6.78 -8.43
C PRO A 33 -8.36 6.47 -8.83
N GLN A 34 -8.08 6.52 -10.14
CA GLN A 34 -6.72 6.38 -10.67
C GLN A 34 -5.73 7.41 -10.08
N ASP A 35 -6.20 8.62 -9.74
CA ASP A 35 -5.37 9.62 -9.06
C ASP A 35 -4.91 9.17 -7.67
N CYS A 36 -5.76 8.40 -6.96
CA CYS A 36 -5.35 7.79 -5.69
C CYS A 36 -4.24 6.76 -5.93
N CYS A 37 -4.35 5.94 -6.98
CA CYS A 37 -3.34 4.96 -7.34
C CYS A 37 -1.97 5.63 -7.61
N ALA A 38 -1.93 6.84 -8.15
CA ALA A 38 -0.69 7.59 -8.32
C ALA A 38 0.02 7.90 -6.98
N LYS A 39 -0.70 7.99 -5.86
CA LYS A 39 -0.10 8.16 -4.52
C LYS A 39 0.64 6.90 -4.05
N LEU A 40 0.35 5.74 -4.64
CA LEU A 40 1.07 4.49 -4.39
C LEU A 40 2.35 4.35 -5.25
N ALA A 41 2.53 5.18 -6.28
CA ALA A 41 3.71 5.14 -7.14
C ALA A 41 5.05 5.14 -6.37
N PRO A 42 5.30 5.98 -5.35
CA PRO A 42 6.54 5.93 -4.58
C PRO A 42 6.69 4.64 -3.74
N PHE A 43 5.58 3.96 -3.44
CA PHE A 43 5.57 2.67 -2.74
C PHE A 43 5.61 1.48 -3.70
N ALA A 44 5.61 1.70 -5.03
CA ALA A 44 5.69 0.63 -6.01
C ALA A 44 6.96 -0.22 -5.82
N LYS A 45 8.05 0.39 -5.34
CA LYS A 45 9.30 -0.31 -4.99
C LYS A 45 9.11 -1.37 -3.89
N TYR A 46 8.07 -1.24 -3.06
CA TYR A 46 7.72 -2.19 -2.00
C TYR A 46 6.64 -3.20 -2.44
N LEU A 47 6.15 -3.17 -3.69
CA LEU A 47 5.27 -4.23 -4.21
C LEU A 47 5.84 -5.64 -4.10
N PRO A 48 7.13 -5.92 -4.37
CA PRO A 48 7.68 -7.25 -4.12
C PRO A 48 7.56 -7.68 -2.64
N CYS A 49 7.51 -6.73 -1.70
CA CYS A 49 7.29 -7.01 -0.29
C CYS A 49 5.89 -7.48 0.05
N LEU A 50 4.89 -7.22 -0.81
CA LEU A 50 3.54 -7.78 -0.61
C LEU A 50 3.52 -9.33 -0.69
N LYS A 51 4.59 -9.93 -1.23
CA LYS A 51 4.80 -11.39 -1.17
C LYS A 51 5.22 -11.87 0.23
N THR A 52 5.74 -10.99 1.07
CA THR A 52 6.12 -11.27 2.46
C THR A 52 4.88 -11.13 3.35
N PRO A 53 4.49 -12.16 4.11
CA PRO A 53 3.26 -12.15 4.88
C PRO A 53 3.24 -11.06 5.97
N GLU A 54 4.38 -10.77 6.61
CA GLU A 54 4.48 -9.73 7.66
C GLU A 54 4.15 -8.33 7.11
N TYR A 55 4.75 -7.98 5.97
CA TYR A 55 4.50 -6.70 5.30
C TYR A 55 3.09 -6.63 4.72
N ARG A 56 2.63 -7.71 4.09
CA ARG A 56 1.24 -7.82 3.61
C ARG A 56 0.26 -7.53 4.74
N SER A 57 0.39 -8.20 5.89
CA SER A 57 -0.48 -7.99 7.05
C SER A 57 -0.44 -6.56 7.56
N ALA A 58 0.72 -5.89 7.55
CA ALA A 58 0.82 -4.50 7.97
C ALA A 58 0.10 -3.54 7.01
N VAL A 59 0.27 -3.72 5.70
CA VAL A 59 -0.45 -2.95 4.68
C VAL A 59 -1.94 -3.23 4.76
N GLU A 60 -2.33 -4.50 4.94
CA GLU A 60 -3.73 -4.91 5.04
C GLU A 60 -4.39 -4.34 6.29
N ALA A 61 -3.72 -4.38 7.44
CA ALA A 61 -4.16 -3.72 8.67
C ALA A 61 -4.27 -2.20 8.50
N PHE A 62 -3.33 -1.58 7.79
CA PHE A 62 -3.36 -0.15 7.51
C PHE A 62 -4.55 0.22 6.60
N LEU A 63 -4.80 -0.55 5.54
CA LEU A 63 -5.90 -0.31 4.61
C LEU A 63 -7.26 -0.77 5.16
N SER A 64 -7.25 -1.61 6.21
CA SER A 64 -8.45 -2.14 6.85
C SER A 64 -9.45 -1.04 7.21
N GLY A 65 -10.72 -1.31 6.91
CA GLY A 65 -11.84 -0.38 7.03
C GLY A 65 -11.99 0.61 5.87
N THR A 66 -11.07 0.62 4.91
CA THR A 66 -11.12 1.50 3.73
C THR A 66 -11.09 0.69 2.43
N THR A 67 -10.04 -0.11 2.24
CA THR A 67 -9.86 -0.96 1.05
C THR A 67 -9.00 -2.17 1.41
N SER A 68 -8.69 -3.03 0.45
CA SER A 68 -7.89 -4.23 0.62
C SER A 68 -6.81 -4.30 -0.44
N ILE A 69 -5.68 -4.96 -0.13
CA ILE A 69 -4.57 -5.12 -1.07
C ILE A 69 -5.03 -5.74 -2.40
N ASP A 70 -5.95 -6.69 -2.37
CA ASP A 70 -6.53 -7.30 -3.58
C ASP A 70 -7.31 -6.29 -4.44
N GLU A 71 -8.11 -5.41 -3.82
CA GLU A 71 -8.84 -4.35 -4.53
C GLU A 71 -7.88 -3.32 -5.13
N VAL A 72 -6.87 -2.92 -4.37
CA VAL A 72 -5.80 -2.02 -4.84
C VAL A 72 -4.99 -2.67 -5.96
N ARG A 73 -4.63 -3.94 -5.87
CA ARG A 73 -3.92 -4.66 -6.95
C ARG A 73 -4.76 -4.69 -8.23
N THR A 74 -6.05 -4.96 -8.08
CA THR A 74 -6.96 -5.07 -9.23
C THR A 74 -7.30 -3.71 -9.86
N THR A 75 -7.27 -2.62 -9.08
CA THR A 75 -7.68 -1.28 -9.57
C THR A 75 -6.50 -0.38 -9.92
N CYS A 76 -5.40 -0.49 -9.17
CA CYS A 76 -4.23 0.38 -9.26
C CYS A 76 -3.00 -0.28 -9.89
N LEU A 77 -2.93 -1.61 -9.94
CA LEU A 77 -1.76 -2.36 -10.43
C LEU A 77 -2.12 -3.28 -11.60
N VAL A 78 -3.05 -2.79 -12.44
CA VAL A 78 -3.51 -3.43 -13.68
C VAL A 78 -2.41 -3.45 -14.74
#